data_AF-A0A372Q886-F1
#
_entry.id   AF-A0A372Q886-F1
#
_cell.length_a   1.000
_cell.length_b   1.000
_cell.length_c   1.000
_cell.angle_alpha   90.00
_cell.angle_beta   90.00
_cell.angle_gamma   90.00
#
_symmetry.space_group_name_H-M   'P 1'
#
loop_
_entity.id
_entity.type
_entity.pdbx_description
1 polymer ?
#
loop_
_entity_poly.entity_id
_entity_poly.type
_entity_poly.pdbx_seq_one_letter_code
_entity_poly.pdbx_strand_id
1 'polypeptide(L)'
;MSVSIEGSEEMFTQVSRETRKVQILTYIEESLENLKDEIQDVVMIDLSAYDLDNDSVLEMIHVKYNAEIIGKRMFIKYDGKLKQRIHRRLAHSAETHNPNWDVDETGTCTTRNRDTFLPDVGIWFQLVTKAQRVTPIKARCPLPNVWIEVFFNRDPDRSHALSNIDLIQRQNLGIEFVCIALPFSTANFPQNPNPGAATVQATPTANQNSRPTRAPYIIHWNANNVPVYYKMSWNNHIIHRCGWALDFNLVLNVLAM
;
A
#
# COMPACT_ATOMS: atom_id res chain seq x y z
N MET A 1 -21.40 -34.25 -43.70
CA MET A 1 -20.57 -34.31 -42.48
C MET A 1 -19.98 -32.93 -42.26
N SER A 2 -20.63 -32.11 -41.45
CA SER A 2 -20.11 -30.83 -40.99
C SER A 2 -19.15 -31.12 -39.84
N VAL A 3 -17.84 -31.01 -40.10
CA VAL A 3 -16.80 -31.14 -39.08
C VAL A 3 -16.80 -29.86 -38.26
N SER A 4 -17.08 -29.99 -36.96
CA SER A 4 -17.11 -28.90 -36.00
C SER A 4 -15.71 -28.29 -35.85
N ILE A 5 -15.51 -27.06 -36.32
CA ILE A 5 -14.24 -26.31 -36.24
C ILE A 5 -14.05 -25.63 -34.86
N GLU A 6 -15.09 -25.59 -34.03
CA GLU A 6 -15.08 -24.92 -32.73
C GLU A 6 -13.99 -25.43 -31.76
N GLY A 7 -13.64 -26.72 -31.81
CA GLY A 7 -12.63 -27.29 -30.91
C GLY A 7 -11.17 -26.91 -31.23
N SER A 8 -10.85 -26.56 -32.48
CA SER A 8 -9.47 -26.22 -32.86
C SER A 8 -9.10 -24.78 -32.56
N GLU A 9 -10.05 -23.85 -32.69
CA GLU A 9 -9.81 -22.42 -32.41
C GLU A 9 -9.68 -22.16 -30.90
N GLU A 10 -10.49 -22.84 -30.07
CA GLU A 10 -10.38 -22.76 -28.61
C GLU A 10 -9.03 -23.30 -28.11
N MET A 11 -8.56 -24.42 -28.68
CA MET A 11 -7.26 -24.98 -28.31
C MET A 11 -6.10 -24.07 -28.71
N PHE A 12 -6.11 -23.50 -29.93
CA PHE A 12 -5.09 -22.55 -30.38
C PHE A 12 -5.07 -21.25 -29.55
N THR A 13 -6.25 -20.72 -29.20
CA THR A 13 -6.35 -19.51 -28.38
C THR A 13 -5.92 -19.75 -26.94
N GLN A 14 -6.20 -20.93 -26.37
CA GLN A 14 -5.72 -21.30 -25.05
C GLN A 14 -4.19 -21.43 -25.00
N VAL A 15 -3.59 -22.14 -25.96
CA VAL A 15 -2.13 -22.28 -26.08
C VAL A 15 -1.47 -20.90 -26.24
N SER A 16 -2.03 -20.03 -27.09
CA SER A 16 -1.52 -18.67 -27.28
C SER A 16 -1.57 -17.82 -26.00
N ARG A 17 -2.64 -17.95 -25.20
CA ARG A 17 -2.79 -17.25 -23.91
C ARG A 17 -1.78 -17.74 -22.87
N GLU A 18 -1.54 -19.04 -22.81
CA GLU A 18 -0.54 -19.62 -21.90
C GLU A 18 0.88 -19.18 -22.26
N THR A 19 1.24 -19.19 -23.55
CA THR A 19 2.55 -18.70 -24.01
C THR A 19 2.78 -17.24 -23.62
N ARG A 20 1.77 -16.36 -23.77
CA ARG A 20 1.88 -14.94 -23.38
C ARG A 20 2.09 -14.76 -21.88
N LYS A 21 1.41 -15.55 -21.04
CA LYS A 21 1.61 -15.51 -19.58
C LYS A 21 3.04 -15.89 -19.21
N VAL A 22 3.57 -16.95 -19.81
CA VAL A 22 4.95 -17.41 -19.57
C VAL A 22 5.95 -16.30 -19.94
N GLN A 23 5.79 -15.67 -21.10
CA GLN A 23 6.68 -14.58 -21.54
C GLN A 23 6.72 -13.40 -20.57
N ILE A 24 5.56 -12.95 -20.07
CA ILE A 24 5.49 -11.84 -19.11
C ILE A 24 6.21 -12.21 -17.81
N LEU A 25 5.98 -13.42 -17.29
CA LEU A 25 6.61 -13.87 -16.06
C LEU A 25 8.12 -14.02 -16.20
N THR A 26 8.60 -14.58 -17.32
CA THR A 26 10.04 -14.68 -17.61
C THR A 26 10.68 -13.30 -17.66
N TYR A 27 10.05 -12.33 -18.32
CA TYR A 27 10.55 -10.96 -18.38
C TYR A 27 10.63 -10.30 -17.01
N ILE A 28 9.61 -10.50 -16.15
CA ILE A 28 9.63 -10.00 -14.77
C ILE A 28 10.79 -10.64 -13.99
N GLU A 29 10.99 -11.95 -14.10
CA GLU A 29 12.08 -12.66 -13.41
C GLU A 29 13.46 -12.17 -13.85
N GLU A 30 13.68 -12.02 -15.16
CA GLU A 30 14.94 -11.46 -15.70
C GLU A 30 15.17 -10.02 -15.24
N SER A 31 14.10 -9.20 -15.21
CA SER A 31 14.18 -7.82 -14.72
C SER A 31 14.56 -7.77 -13.24
N LEU A 32 14.02 -8.67 -12.42
CA LEU A 32 14.36 -8.76 -11.00
C LEU A 32 15.77 -9.29 -10.78
N GLU A 33 16.23 -10.25 -11.59
CA GLU A 33 17.60 -10.77 -11.54
C GLU A 33 18.62 -9.66 -11.72
N ASN A 34 18.39 -8.76 -12.69
CA ASN A 34 19.26 -7.63 -12.99
C ASN A 34 19.33 -6.59 -11.85
N LEU A 35 18.42 -6.65 -10.87
CA LEU A 35 18.32 -5.70 -9.76
C LEU A 35 18.77 -6.30 -8.41
N LYS A 36 19.18 -7.57 -8.36
CA LYS A 36 19.42 -8.30 -7.09
C LYS A 36 20.48 -7.69 -6.17
N ASP A 37 21.47 -6.99 -6.72
CA ASP A 37 22.56 -6.41 -5.94
C ASP A 37 22.27 -4.97 -5.47
N GLU A 38 21.11 -4.41 -5.81
CA GLU A 38 20.72 -3.06 -5.42
C GLU A 38 19.75 -3.09 -4.23
N ILE A 39 20.10 -2.39 -3.15
CA ILE A 39 19.15 -2.18 -2.03
C ILE A 39 18.08 -1.20 -2.51
N GLN A 40 16.93 -1.70 -2.90
CA GLN A 40 15.77 -0.91 -3.31
C GLN A 40 14.61 -1.09 -2.35
N ASP A 41 14.02 0.01 -1.89
CA ASP A 41 12.78 -0.03 -1.09
C ASP A 41 11.56 -0.35 -1.96
N VAL A 42 11.60 0.08 -3.22
CA VAL A 42 10.56 -0.16 -4.23
C VAL A 42 11.22 -0.40 -5.58
N VAL A 43 10.87 -1.51 -6.23
CA VAL A 43 11.28 -1.82 -7.61
C VAL A 43 10.14 -1.49 -8.56
N MET A 44 10.44 -0.83 -9.68
CA MET A 44 9.50 -0.57 -10.77
C MET A 44 9.92 -1.35 -12.01
N ILE A 45 8.99 -2.09 -12.61
CA ILE A 45 9.16 -2.82 -13.87
C ILE A 45 8.17 -2.27 -14.89
N ASP A 46 8.67 -1.86 -16.05
CA ASP A 46 7.82 -1.42 -17.16
C ASP A 46 7.33 -2.64 -17.96
N LEU A 47 6.02 -2.79 -18.03
CA LEU A 47 5.33 -3.86 -18.75
C LEU A 47 4.63 -3.34 -20.01
N SER A 48 5.01 -2.14 -20.50
CA SER A 48 4.43 -1.52 -21.70
C SER A 48 4.52 -2.37 -22.97
N ALA A 49 5.48 -3.29 -23.05
CA ALA A 49 5.61 -4.24 -24.16
C ALA A 49 4.54 -5.34 -24.17
N TYR A 50 3.73 -5.47 -23.10
CA TYR A 50 2.79 -6.56 -22.92
C TYR A 50 1.34 -6.09 -22.81
N ASP A 51 0.44 -6.93 -23.30
CA ASP A 51 -1.00 -6.74 -23.14
C ASP A 51 -1.44 -7.16 -21.73
N LEU A 52 -1.77 -6.15 -20.92
CA LEU A 52 -2.25 -6.28 -19.54
C LEU A 52 -3.78 -6.15 -19.44
N ASP A 53 -4.50 -6.19 -20.56
CA ASP A 53 -5.95 -5.95 -20.57
C ASP A 53 -6.76 -7.16 -20.06
N ASN A 54 -6.10 -8.20 -19.54
CA ASN A 54 -6.72 -9.37 -18.95
C ASN A 54 -6.54 -9.42 -17.43
N ASP A 55 -7.64 -9.33 -16.66
CA ASP A 55 -7.60 -9.38 -15.19
C ASP A 55 -7.01 -10.68 -14.65
N SER A 56 -7.07 -11.79 -15.41
CA SER A 56 -6.42 -13.04 -15.01
C SER A 56 -4.90 -13.00 -15.11
N VAL A 57 -4.33 -12.16 -15.98
CA VAL A 57 -2.88 -11.94 -16.04
C VAL A 57 -2.46 -11.06 -14.88
N LEU A 58 -3.20 -9.98 -14.61
CA LEU A 58 -2.95 -9.08 -13.48
C LEU A 58 -3.02 -9.83 -12.14
N GLU A 59 -4.08 -10.62 -11.92
CA GLU A 59 -4.26 -11.42 -10.72
C GLU A 59 -3.10 -12.41 -10.51
N MET A 60 -2.64 -13.06 -11.58
CA MET A 60 -1.51 -13.97 -11.52
C MET A 60 -0.20 -13.27 -11.14
N ILE A 61 0.07 -12.09 -11.72
CA ILE A 61 1.24 -11.27 -11.37
C ILE A 61 1.14 -10.86 -9.90
N HIS A 62 -0.01 -10.35 -9.47
CA HIS A 62 -0.24 -9.94 -8.09
C HIS A 62 -0.03 -11.10 -7.10
N VAL A 63 -0.64 -12.26 -7.34
CA VAL A 63 -0.48 -13.45 -6.47
C VAL A 63 0.98 -13.91 -6.39
N LYS A 64 1.73 -13.83 -7.49
CA LYS A 64 3.12 -14.31 -7.53
C LYS A 64 4.11 -13.35 -6.87
N TYR A 65 3.90 -12.04 -6.99
CA TYR A 65 4.90 -11.04 -6.60
C TYR A 65 4.43 -10.06 -5.52
N ASN A 66 3.17 -10.14 -5.09
CA ASN A 66 2.52 -9.16 -4.21
C ASN A 66 2.79 -7.72 -4.67
N ALA A 67 2.41 -7.44 -5.93
CA ALA A 67 2.78 -6.22 -6.62
C ALA A 67 1.57 -5.30 -6.87
N GLU A 68 1.85 -4.00 -6.92
CA GLU A 68 0.95 -2.99 -7.48
C GLU A 68 1.09 -2.95 -8.99
N ILE A 69 0.01 -2.66 -9.70
CA ILE A 69 0.01 -2.55 -11.16
C ILE A 69 -0.75 -1.29 -11.54
N ILE A 70 -0.02 -0.25 -11.94
CA ILE A 70 -0.57 1.08 -12.23
C ILE A 70 -0.27 1.41 -13.69
N GLY A 71 -1.33 1.49 -14.50
CA GLY A 71 -1.23 1.55 -15.95
C GLY A 71 -0.50 0.34 -16.52
N LYS A 72 0.70 0.58 -17.07
CA LYS A 72 1.57 -0.47 -17.63
C LYS A 72 2.84 -0.70 -16.79
N ARG A 73 2.87 -0.23 -15.54
CA ARG A 73 4.02 -0.39 -14.63
C ARG A 73 3.64 -1.26 -13.45
N MET A 74 4.53 -2.16 -13.10
CA MET A 74 4.44 -3.00 -11.91
C MET A 74 5.39 -2.48 -10.84
N PHE A 75 4.95 -2.47 -9.58
CA PHE A 75 5.75 -2.04 -8.44
C PHE A 75 5.79 -3.11 -7.36
N ILE A 76 6.98 -3.41 -6.84
CA ILE A 76 7.18 -4.35 -5.72
C ILE A 76 7.80 -3.58 -4.54
N LYS A 77 7.14 -3.62 -3.38
CA LYS A 77 7.62 -2.99 -2.14
C LYS A 77 8.43 -3.97 -1.29
N TYR A 78 9.62 -3.55 -0.85
CA TYR A 78 10.50 -4.32 0.04
C TYR A 78 10.52 -3.71 1.44
N ASP A 79 9.50 -4.02 2.22
CA ASP A 79 9.25 -3.32 3.50
C ASP A 79 10.17 -3.74 4.65
N GLY A 80 10.66 -4.97 4.62
CA GLY A 80 11.43 -5.56 5.71
C GLY A 80 10.64 -5.68 7.02
N LYS A 81 11.27 -6.26 8.05
CA LYS A 81 10.58 -6.58 9.31
C LYS A 81 10.14 -5.36 10.12
N LEU A 82 10.81 -4.22 9.95
CA LEU A 82 10.51 -3.00 10.70
C LEU A 82 9.14 -2.43 10.29
N LYS A 83 8.94 -2.18 8.99
CA LYS A 83 7.68 -1.68 8.44
C LYS A 83 6.55 -2.69 8.66
N GLN A 84 6.76 -3.97 8.35
CA GLN A 84 5.76 -5.03 8.61
C GLN A 84 5.30 -5.09 10.09
N ARG A 85 6.21 -4.87 11.05
CA ARG A 85 5.83 -4.82 12.47
C ARG A 85 4.95 -3.62 12.79
N ILE A 86 5.18 -2.49 12.12
CA ILE A 86 4.35 -1.29 12.24
C ILE A 86 2.98 -1.54 11.59
N HIS A 87 2.91 -2.14 10.40
CA HIS A 87 1.66 -2.44 9.70
C HIS A 87 0.73 -3.26 10.59
N ARG A 88 1.23 -4.36 11.15
CA ARG A 88 0.49 -5.20 12.10
C ARG A 88 -0.01 -4.45 13.33
N ARG A 89 0.79 -3.55 13.90
CA ARG A 89 0.38 -2.76 15.08
C ARG A 89 -0.72 -1.75 14.74
N LEU A 90 -0.65 -1.16 13.55
CA LEU A 90 -1.66 -0.23 13.04
C LEU A 90 -2.97 -0.97 12.75
N ALA A 91 -2.90 -2.08 12.01
CA ALA A 91 -4.05 -2.93 11.70
C ALA A 91 -4.75 -3.39 12.98
N HIS A 92 -4.00 -3.97 13.92
CA HIS A 92 -4.55 -4.42 15.20
C HIS A 92 -5.19 -3.29 16.02
N SER A 93 -4.60 -2.08 15.99
CA SER A 93 -5.17 -0.93 16.67
C SER A 93 -6.49 -0.49 16.05
N ALA A 94 -6.61 -0.51 14.72
CA ALA A 94 -7.84 -0.19 14.01
C ALA A 94 -8.94 -1.23 14.28
N GLU A 95 -8.62 -2.53 14.24
CA GLU A 95 -9.55 -3.62 14.59
C GLU A 95 -10.06 -3.49 16.03
N THR A 96 -9.15 -3.16 16.97
CA THR A 96 -9.50 -2.98 18.38
C THR A 96 -10.42 -1.78 18.57
N HIS A 97 -10.21 -0.71 17.81
CA HIS A 97 -11.06 0.48 17.85
C HIS A 97 -12.48 0.18 17.36
N ASN A 98 -12.62 -0.56 16.26
CA ASN A 98 -13.92 -0.99 15.76
C ASN A 98 -13.86 -2.40 15.14
N PRO A 99 -14.34 -3.43 15.85
CA PRO A 99 -14.32 -4.81 15.36
C PRO A 99 -15.22 -5.09 14.15
N ASN A 100 -16.06 -4.14 13.73
CA ASN A 100 -16.89 -4.28 12.53
C ASN A 100 -16.18 -3.81 11.25
N TRP A 101 -15.01 -3.19 11.37
CA TRP A 101 -14.19 -2.82 10.22
C TRP A 101 -13.44 -4.03 9.69
N ASP A 102 -13.32 -4.09 8.37
CA ASP A 102 -12.46 -5.04 7.68
C ASP A 102 -11.11 -4.37 7.50
N VAL A 103 -10.08 -4.94 8.10
CA VAL A 103 -8.75 -4.33 8.20
C VAL A 103 -7.74 -5.34 7.69
N ASP A 104 -7.00 -4.97 6.65
CA ASP A 104 -6.00 -5.85 6.07
C ASP A 104 -4.64 -5.14 6.00
N GLU A 105 -3.60 -5.88 6.39
CA GLU A 105 -2.22 -5.56 6.05
C GLU A 105 -1.99 -5.92 4.57
N THR A 106 -1.49 -4.99 3.76
CA THR A 106 -1.26 -5.22 2.31
C THR A 106 -2.51 -5.63 1.51
N GLY A 107 -3.69 -5.19 1.94
CA GLY A 107 -4.96 -5.51 1.27
C GLY A 107 -5.08 -4.88 -0.12
N THR A 108 -5.17 -5.70 -1.15
CA THR A 108 -5.27 -5.25 -2.54
C THR A 108 -6.59 -4.55 -2.83
N CYS A 109 -6.52 -3.40 -3.52
CA CYS A 109 -7.68 -2.70 -4.03
C CYS A 109 -7.49 -2.30 -5.50
N THR A 110 -8.61 -2.09 -6.20
CA THR A 110 -8.62 -1.85 -7.65
C THR A 110 -9.48 -0.64 -8.00
N THR A 111 -8.95 0.25 -8.82
CA THR A 111 -9.71 1.42 -9.31
C THR A 111 -10.63 1.04 -10.48
N ARG A 112 -11.48 1.97 -10.91
CA ARG A 112 -12.30 1.78 -12.12
C ARG A 112 -11.47 1.58 -13.38
N ASN A 113 -10.25 2.15 -13.41
CA ASN A 113 -9.32 2.05 -14.53
C ASN A 113 -8.44 0.79 -14.47
N ARG A 114 -8.74 -0.13 -13.55
CA ARG A 114 -8.00 -1.40 -13.33
C ARG A 114 -6.60 -1.24 -12.78
N ASP A 115 -6.22 -0.03 -12.38
CA ASP A 115 -5.03 0.17 -11.56
C ASP A 115 -5.23 -0.56 -10.22
N THR A 116 -4.22 -1.30 -9.82
CA THR A 116 -4.20 -2.13 -8.62
C THR A 116 -3.15 -1.62 -7.66
N PHE A 117 -3.53 -1.48 -6.40
CA PHE A 117 -2.69 -0.90 -5.35
C PHE A 117 -2.69 -1.75 -4.10
N LEU A 118 -1.65 -1.55 -3.28
CA LEU A 118 -1.40 -2.28 -2.05
C LEU A 118 -1.12 -1.28 -0.92
N PRO A 119 -2.14 -0.62 -0.34
CA PRO A 119 -1.94 0.12 0.90
C PRO A 119 -1.24 -0.76 1.93
N ASP A 120 -0.30 -0.21 2.69
CA ASP A 120 0.35 -0.96 3.77
C ASP A 120 -0.65 -1.42 4.82
N VAL A 121 -1.63 -0.56 5.12
CA VAL A 121 -2.85 -0.92 5.86
C VAL A 121 -4.06 -0.28 5.18
N GLY A 122 -5.03 -1.11 4.81
CA GLY A 122 -6.34 -0.69 4.32
C GLY A 122 -7.42 -0.94 5.37
N ILE A 123 -8.33 0.02 5.54
CA ILE A 123 -9.50 -0.12 6.43
C ILE A 123 -10.78 0.11 5.61
N TRP A 124 -11.65 -0.88 5.56
CA TRP A 124 -12.98 -0.79 4.98
C TRP A 124 -14.03 -0.79 6.10
N PHE A 125 -14.95 0.16 6.09
CA PHE A 125 -16.02 0.24 7.09
C PHE A 125 -17.09 -0.84 6.91
N GLN A 126 -17.01 -1.59 5.81
CA GLN A 126 -17.85 -2.73 5.51
C GLN A 126 -16.97 -3.89 5.08
N LEU A 127 -17.35 -5.10 5.51
CA LEU A 127 -16.70 -6.34 5.11
C LEU A 127 -16.71 -6.50 3.58
N VAL A 128 -15.52 -6.61 2.98
CA VAL A 128 -15.42 -6.88 1.55
C VAL A 128 -15.82 -8.32 1.25
N THR A 129 -16.41 -8.54 0.08
CA THR A 129 -17.00 -9.85 -0.25
C THR A 129 -15.93 -10.93 -0.32
N LYS A 130 -16.33 -12.20 -0.15
CA LYS A 130 -15.39 -13.33 -0.27
C LYS A 130 -14.67 -13.33 -1.63
N ALA A 131 -15.36 -12.98 -2.72
CA ALA A 131 -14.74 -12.92 -4.04
C ALA A 131 -13.66 -11.82 -4.11
N GLN A 132 -13.89 -10.67 -3.49
CA GLN A 132 -12.92 -9.58 -3.40
C GLN A 132 -11.71 -9.93 -2.55
N ARG A 133 -11.87 -10.76 -1.51
CA ARG A 133 -10.73 -11.24 -0.70
C ARG A 133 -9.90 -12.34 -1.37
N VAL A 134 -10.54 -13.17 -2.20
CA VAL A 134 -9.86 -14.31 -2.85
C VAL A 134 -9.25 -13.94 -4.20
N THR A 135 -9.89 -13.03 -4.95
CA THR A 135 -9.42 -12.57 -6.26
C THR A 135 -9.63 -11.05 -6.37
N PRO A 136 -8.87 -10.23 -5.62
CA PRO A 136 -9.13 -8.80 -5.49
C PRO A 136 -9.12 -8.03 -6.81
N ILE A 137 -8.33 -8.44 -7.80
CA ILE A 137 -8.29 -7.72 -9.08
C ILE A 137 -9.50 -8.11 -9.93
N LYS A 138 -9.73 -9.41 -10.13
CA LYS A 138 -10.88 -9.89 -10.93
C LYS A 138 -12.22 -9.47 -10.33
N ALA A 139 -12.35 -9.55 -9.01
CA ALA A 139 -13.56 -9.18 -8.30
C ALA A 139 -13.64 -7.69 -7.96
N ARG A 140 -12.64 -6.89 -8.37
CA ARG A 140 -12.55 -5.45 -8.16
C ARG A 140 -12.80 -5.06 -6.70
N CYS A 141 -11.88 -5.47 -5.84
CA CYS A 141 -11.87 -5.06 -4.44
C CYS A 141 -11.88 -3.53 -4.35
N PRO A 142 -12.81 -2.92 -3.60
CA PRO A 142 -12.97 -1.47 -3.58
C PRO A 142 -11.79 -0.79 -2.89
N LEU A 143 -11.59 0.49 -3.17
CA LEU A 143 -10.65 1.31 -2.40
C LEU A 143 -11.09 1.37 -0.91
N PRO A 144 -10.15 1.34 0.05
CA PRO A 144 -10.48 1.43 1.47
C PRO A 144 -11.04 2.80 1.84
N ASN A 145 -11.69 2.88 3.01
CA ASN A 145 -12.15 4.14 3.59
C ASN A 145 -11.00 4.90 4.27
N VAL A 146 -10.05 4.17 4.87
CA VAL A 146 -8.79 4.74 5.39
C VAL A 146 -7.62 4.02 4.72
N TRP A 147 -6.67 4.79 4.22
CA TRP A 147 -5.50 4.30 3.52
C TRP A 147 -4.24 4.75 4.24
N ILE A 148 -3.40 3.79 4.62
CA ILE A 148 -2.15 4.07 5.32
C ILE A 148 -0.96 3.58 4.49
N GLU A 149 0.01 4.47 4.30
CA GLU A 149 1.34 4.15 3.77
C GLU A 149 2.40 4.40 4.85
N VAL A 150 3.38 3.51 4.94
CA VAL A 150 4.52 3.58 5.85
C VAL A 150 5.78 3.47 5.00
N PHE A 151 6.52 4.57 4.90
CA PHE A 151 7.70 4.63 4.03
C PHE A 151 8.93 5.13 4.79
N PHE A 152 10.12 4.73 4.37
CA PHE A 152 11.33 5.43 4.75
C PHE A 152 11.36 6.82 4.13
N ASN A 153 11.82 7.82 4.88
CA ASN A 153 11.92 9.21 4.43
C ASN A 153 13.10 9.42 3.46
N ARG A 154 13.16 8.60 2.40
CA ARG A 154 14.10 8.62 1.29
C ARG A 154 13.37 8.12 0.03
N ASP A 155 13.91 8.45 -1.13
CA ASP A 155 13.38 7.97 -2.40
C ASP A 155 14.12 6.68 -2.80
N PRO A 156 13.46 5.73 -3.48
CA PRO A 156 12.13 5.86 -4.13
C PRO A 156 10.92 5.63 -3.21
N ASP A 157 11.09 5.11 -1.98
CA ASP A 157 9.98 4.69 -1.10
C ASP A 157 8.94 5.80 -0.88
N ARG A 158 9.42 6.95 -0.42
CA ARG A 158 8.57 8.11 -0.17
C ARG A 158 7.90 8.64 -1.44
N SER A 159 8.65 8.80 -2.52
CA SER A 159 8.09 9.38 -3.76
C SER A 159 7.03 8.46 -4.35
N HIS A 160 7.21 7.14 -4.26
CA HIS A 160 6.22 6.15 -4.67
C HIS A 160 4.94 6.27 -3.84
N ALA A 161 5.04 6.21 -2.51
CA ALA A 161 3.89 6.33 -1.62
C ALA A 161 3.09 7.62 -1.87
N LEU A 162 3.75 8.78 -1.96
CA LEU A 162 3.06 10.05 -2.22
C LEU A 162 2.43 10.12 -3.62
N SER A 163 3.04 9.50 -4.63
CA SER A 163 2.49 9.46 -5.98
C SER A 163 1.22 8.59 -6.05
N ASN A 164 1.18 7.48 -5.31
CA ASN A 164 -0.02 6.64 -5.17
C ASN A 164 -1.17 7.45 -4.54
N ILE A 165 -0.90 8.18 -3.45
CA ILE A 165 -1.91 9.03 -2.79
C ILE A 165 -2.43 10.10 -3.75
N ASP A 166 -1.54 10.84 -4.43
CA ASP A 166 -1.92 11.87 -5.39
C ASP A 166 -2.81 11.32 -6.52
N LEU A 167 -2.51 10.10 -6.99
CA LEU A 167 -3.29 9.45 -8.04
C LEU A 167 -4.67 9.01 -7.56
N ILE A 168 -4.76 8.36 -6.39
CA ILE A 168 -6.03 7.88 -5.84
C ILE A 168 -6.91 9.05 -5.37
N GLN A 169 -6.33 10.08 -4.77
CA GLN A 169 -7.07 11.23 -4.26
C GLN A 169 -7.84 11.96 -5.37
N ARG A 170 -7.28 12.03 -6.59
CA ARG A 170 -7.97 12.56 -7.78
C ARG A 170 -9.19 11.73 -8.21
N GLN A 171 -9.23 10.46 -7.83
CA GLN A 171 -10.30 9.54 -8.18
C GLN A 171 -11.36 9.41 -7.07
N ASN A 172 -10.94 9.54 -5.80
CA ASN A 172 -11.83 9.42 -4.65
C ASN A 172 -11.39 10.33 -3.49
N LEU A 173 -12.08 11.46 -3.36
CA LEU A 173 -11.87 12.45 -2.30
C LEU A 173 -12.41 12.01 -0.91
N GLY A 174 -13.15 10.90 -0.86
CA GLY A 174 -13.76 10.37 0.37
C GLY A 174 -12.82 9.53 1.22
N ILE A 175 -11.67 9.12 0.68
CA ILE A 175 -10.68 8.30 1.40
C ILE A 175 -9.95 9.18 2.41
N GLU A 176 -9.72 8.67 3.61
CA GLU A 176 -8.85 9.28 4.59
C GLU A 176 -7.42 8.75 4.43
N PHE A 177 -6.50 9.62 4.04
CA PHE A 177 -5.11 9.24 3.80
C PHE A 177 -4.22 9.58 5.01
N VAL A 178 -3.34 8.63 5.33
CA VAL A 178 -2.32 8.74 6.36
C VAL A 178 -1.01 8.23 5.79
N CYS A 179 0.04 9.01 5.89
CA CYS A 179 1.39 8.56 5.62
C CYS A 179 2.25 8.66 6.87
N ILE A 180 3.06 7.64 7.12
CA ILE A 180 4.00 7.57 8.23
C ILE A 180 5.40 7.50 7.65
N ALA A 181 6.15 8.59 7.81
CA ALA A 181 7.54 8.66 7.38
C ALA A 181 8.46 8.14 8.49
N LEU A 182 9.30 7.17 8.17
CA LEU A 182 10.27 6.56 9.08
C LEU A 182 11.70 7.03 8.80
N PRO A 183 12.57 7.13 9.82
CA PRO A 183 13.98 7.35 9.58
C PRO A 183 14.61 6.09 8.94
N PHE A 184 15.43 6.27 7.91
CA PHE A 184 16.29 5.19 7.43
C PHE A 184 17.61 5.22 8.19
N SER A 185 17.68 4.48 9.28
CA SER A 185 18.88 4.39 10.12
C SER A 185 18.89 3.10 10.90
N THR A 186 20.09 2.61 11.22
CA THR A 186 20.33 1.53 12.18
C THR A 186 20.55 2.06 13.60
N ALA A 187 20.54 3.38 13.80
CA ALA A 187 20.68 3.98 15.12
C ALA A 187 19.40 3.79 15.94
N ASN A 188 19.57 3.46 17.22
CA ASN A 188 18.46 3.28 18.15
C ASN A 188 17.68 4.58 18.32
N PHE A 189 16.35 4.51 18.22
CA PHE A 189 15.49 5.63 18.56
C PHE A 189 15.44 5.82 20.09
N PRO A 190 15.45 7.06 20.63
CA PRO A 190 15.41 7.28 22.07
C PRO A 190 14.16 6.68 22.72
N GLN A 191 14.33 5.95 23.83
CA GLN A 191 13.25 5.33 24.59
C GLN A 191 12.21 6.34 25.09
N ASN A 192 10.97 5.89 25.33
CA ASN A 192 9.92 6.71 25.91
C ASN A 192 10.32 7.13 27.34
N PRO A 193 10.48 8.44 27.63
CA PRO A 193 10.84 8.90 28.96
C PRO A 193 9.70 8.72 29.99
N ASN A 194 8.45 8.59 29.54
CA ASN A 194 7.26 8.48 30.38
C ASN A 194 6.35 7.35 29.91
N PRO A 195 6.77 6.07 30.06
CA PRO A 195 5.96 4.93 29.66
C PRO A 195 4.67 4.84 30.49
N GLY A 196 3.54 4.57 29.83
CA GLY A 196 2.23 4.45 30.48
C GLY A 196 1.52 5.77 30.78
N ALA A 197 2.12 6.92 30.44
CA ALA A 197 1.44 8.20 30.52
C ALA A 197 0.25 8.25 29.55
N ALA A 198 -0.82 8.96 29.94
CA ALA A 198 -1.95 9.22 29.06
C ALA A 198 -1.48 10.00 27.83
N THR A 199 -2.02 9.67 26.66
CA THR A 199 -1.64 10.34 25.42
C THR A 199 -2.46 11.62 25.21
N VAL A 200 -1.86 12.59 24.54
CA VAL A 200 -2.49 13.88 24.22
C VAL A 200 -2.57 14.09 22.71
N GLN A 201 -3.55 14.87 22.26
CA GLN A 201 -3.70 15.14 20.84
C GLN A 201 -2.51 15.96 20.33
N ALA A 202 -1.90 15.50 19.23
CA ALA A 202 -0.78 16.17 18.61
C ALA A 202 -1.21 17.48 17.94
N THR A 203 -0.39 18.51 18.09
CA THR A 203 -0.55 19.75 17.33
C THR A 203 0.15 19.64 15.98
N PRO A 204 -0.48 20.09 14.88
CA PRO A 204 0.19 20.17 13.58
C PRO A 204 1.45 21.06 13.62
N THR A 205 2.39 20.86 12.70
CA THR A 205 3.59 21.72 12.61
C THR A 205 3.23 23.17 12.25
N ALA A 206 3.90 24.15 12.86
CA ALA A 206 3.57 25.58 12.68
C ALA A 206 3.55 26.04 11.21
N ASN A 207 4.45 25.52 10.37
CA ASN A 207 4.43 25.76 8.93
C ASN A 207 3.86 24.54 8.20
N GLN A 208 2.57 24.58 7.90
CA GLN A 208 1.86 23.52 7.17
C GLN A 208 2.33 23.38 5.71
N ASN A 209 3.01 24.38 5.17
CA ASN A 209 3.55 24.34 3.80
C ASN A 209 4.93 23.66 3.72
N SER A 210 5.53 23.30 4.87
CA SER A 210 6.85 22.67 4.90
C SER A 210 6.80 21.29 5.56
N ARG A 211 6.90 20.26 4.73
CA ARG A 211 7.14 18.87 5.17
C ARG A 211 8.35 18.82 6.12
N PRO A 212 8.27 18.11 7.26
CA PRO A 212 9.42 17.89 8.13
C PRO A 212 10.57 17.21 7.37
N THR A 213 11.78 17.74 7.53
CA THR A 213 12.97 17.16 6.88
C THR A 213 13.43 15.87 7.55
N ARG A 214 13.18 15.73 8.85
CA ARG A 214 13.58 14.56 9.66
C ARG A 214 12.35 13.76 10.08
N ALA A 215 12.43 12.45 9.85
CA ALA A 215 11.52 11.45 10.37
C ALA A 215 11.86 11.08 11.83
N PRO A 216 10.90 10.55 12.61
CA PRO A 216 9.54 10.18 12.20
C PRO A 216 8.51 11.33 12.21
N TYR A 217 7.63 11.32 11.22
CA TYR A 217 6.49 12.26 11.12
C TYR A 217 5.29 11.61 10.43
N ILE A 218 4.10 12.17 10.66
CA ILE A 218 2.87 11.80 9.96
C ILE A 218 2.50 12.90 8.96
N ILE A 219 1.96 12.47 7.83
CA ILE A 219 1.15 13.29 6.92
C ILE A 219 -0.28 12.79 7.01
N HIS A 220 -1.22 13.67 7.35
CA HIS A 220 -2.64 13.35 7.41
C HIS A 220 -3.40 14.29 6.49
N TRP A 221 -4.24 13.75 5.61
CA TRP A 221 -5.05 14.59 4.73
C TRP A 221 -6.33 14.99 5.45
N ASN A 222 -6.51 16.30 5.64
CA ASN A 222 -7.66 16.83 6.35
C ASN A 222 -8.95 16.71 5.52
N ALA A 223 -10.08 17.19 6.08
CA ALA A 223 -11.38 17.16 5.40
C ALA A 223 -11.40 17.88 4.03
N ASN A 224 -10.49 18.82 3.81
CA ASN A 224 -10.32 19.52 2.54
C ASN A 224 -9.28 18.88 1.62
N ASN A 225 -8.83 17.65 1.94
CA ASN A 225 -7.86 16.92 1.13
C ASN A 225 -6.49 17.62 1.03
N VAL A 226 -6.15 18.43 2.03
CA VAL A 226 -4.85 19.12 2.15
C VAL A 226 -3.96 18.34 3.12
N PRO A 227 -2.69 18.06 2.78
CA PRO A 227 -1.76 17.38 3.68
C PRO A 227 -1.44 18.25 4.90
N VAL A 228 -1.57 17.67 6.08
CA VAL A 228 -1.25 18.25 7.38
C VAL A 228 -0.13 17.45 8.03
N TYR A 229 0.92 18.12 8.47
CA TYR A 229 2.12 17.45 9.00
C TYR A 229 2.16 17.46 10.53
N TYR A 230 2.58 16.33 11.11
CA TYR A 230 2.77 16.15 12.55
C TYR A 230 4.13 15.52 12.81
N LYS A 231 4.96 16.14 13.65
CA LYS A 231 6.16 15.47 14.17
C LYS A 231 5.71 14.42 15.18
N MET A 232 6.24 13.20 15.07
CA MET A 232 5.95 12.19 16.09
C MET A 232 6.71 12.50 17.37
N SER A 233 6.02 12.35 18.49
CA SER A 233 6.55 12.50 19.84
C SER A 233 5.88 11.49 20.75
N TRP A 234 6.60 11.03 21.77
CA TRP A 234 6.08 10.07 22.74
C TRP A 234 4.81 10.57 23.39
N ASN A 235 3.84 9.66 23.58
CA ASN A 235 2.56 9.90 24.23
C ASN A 235 1.69 10.96 23.53
N ASN A 236 1.81 11.06 22.21
CA ASN A 236 0.91 11.87 21.39
C ASN A 236 0.08 10.97 20.46
N HIS A 237 -1.09 11.45 20.05
CA HIS A 237 -1.93 10.78 19.05
C HIS A 237 -2.56 11.78 18.07
N ILE A 238 -3.06 11.29 16.94
CA ILE A 238 -4.00 12.04 16.08
C ILE A 238 -5.36 11.33 16.06
N ILE A 239 -6.42 12.10 15.81
CA ILE A 239 -7.78 11.57 15.68
C ILE A 239 -8.17 11.65 14.20
N HIS A 240 -8.53 10.50 13.65
CA HIS A 240 -9.02 10.35 12.29
C HIS A 240 -10.48 10.78 12.18
N ARG A 241 -10.95 11.08 10.95
CA ARG A 241 -12.36 11.44 10.69
C ARG A 241 -13.32 10.31 11.07
N CYS A 242 -12.85 9.07 11.01
CA CYS A 242 -13.58 7.89 11.46
C CYS A 242 -13.63 7.71 12.99
N GLY A 243 -13.02 8.61 13.77
CA GLY A 243 -12.97 8.56 15.23
C GLY A 243 -11.82 7.71 15.79
N TRP A 244 -11.09 6.97 14.94
CA TRP A 244 -9.93 6.20 15.36
C TRP A 244 -8.80 7.12 15.84
N ALA A 245 -8.25 6.84 17.01
CA ALA A 245 -7.09 7.52 17.55
C ALA A 245 -5.82 6.73 17.23
N LEU A 246 -4.96 7.27 16.36
CA LEU A 246 -3.66 6.70 16.04
C LEU A 246 -2.63 7.22 17.05
N ASP A 247 -2.30 6.37 18.03
CA ASP A 247 -1.26 6.62 19.03
C ASP A 247 0.14 6.48 18.39
N PHE A 248 0.95 7.53 18.49
CA PHE A 248 2.31 7.54 17.94
C PHE A 248 3.20 6.50 18.61
N ASN A 249 2.90 6.11 19.85
CA ASN A 249 3.59 5.05 20.56
C ASN A 249 3.53 3.71 19.81
N LEU A 250 2.51 3.46 18.97
CA LEU A 250 2.44 2.26 18.13
C LEU A 250 3.66 2.14 17.22
N VAL A 251 4.10 3.26 16.65
CA VAL A 251 5.24 3.37 15.73
C VAL A 251 6.54 3.55 16.50
N LEU A 252 6.58 4.52 17.42
CA LEU A 252 7.81 4.88 18.13
C LEU A 252 8.36 3.71 18.96
N ASN A 253 7.48 2.89 19.56
CA ASN A 253 7.92 1.69 20.28
C ASN A 253 8.62 0.68 19.38
N VAL A 254 8.30 0.63 18.08
CA VAL A 254 8.98 -0.27 17.12
C VAL A 254 10.33 0.31 16.72
N LEU A 255 10.43 1.63 16.55
CA LEU A 255 11.69 2.32 16.22
C LEU A 255 12.71 2.29 17.36
N ALA A 256 12.24 2.18 18.61
CA ALA A 256 13.09 2.14 19.80
C ALA A 256 13.54 0.72 20.19
N MET A 257 13.15 -0.34 19.46
CA MET A 257 13.54 -1.72 19.76
C MET A 257 14.97 -2.05 19.34
#